data_AF-A0A4S4BSD9-F1
#
_entry.id   AF-A0A4S4BSD9-F1
#
_cell.length_a   1.000
_cell.length_b   1.000
_cell.length_c   1.000
_cell.angle_alpha   90.00
_cell.angle_beta   90.00
_cell.angle_gamma   90.00
#
_symmetry.space_group_name_H-M   'P 1'
#
loop_
_entity.id
_entity.type
_entity.pdbx_description
1 polymer ?
#
loop_
_entity_poly.entity_id
_entity_poly.type
_entity_poly.pdbx_seq_one_letter_code
_entity_poly.pdbx_strand_id
1 'polypeptide(L)'
;MKIPLKMLSVLAGIGIVWGGSALALPADTADNVIKQLTAPLSSGGVHDHSDHDHSEEDLTKLPLGDGKYTLTGPKKGYIYLQSKPQDGRGASKDGEWIDKANGTFDLTRKAVVDGEVHWQSELTIERKGDKRILTGNRLPDHPTGSFPISKSDDAYQYDQNPNSIREQLFRVELPANPTAAKMASPVNSGAIGIMLTGSLIFNGLDASGRDAVAHETQDAVTGTPSKAGNTTITT
;
A
#
# COMPACT_ATOMS: atom_id res chain seq x y z
N MET A 1 -24.78 -15.14 5.88
CA MET A 1 -24.55 -14.15 6.95
C MET A 1 -23.98 -12.92 6.27
N LYS A 2 -24.71 -11.80 6.24
CA LYS A 2 -24.32 -10.61 5.45
C LYS A 2 -23.30 -9.81 6.27
N ILE A 3 -22.06 -9.74 5.80
CA ILE A 3 -21.03 -8.86 6.38
C ILE A 3 -21.48 -7.41 6.09
N PRO A 4 -21.65 -6.55 7.11
CA PRO A 4 -22.15 -5.20 6.89
C PRO A 4 -21.12 -4.36 6.14
N LEU A 5 -21.56 -3.77 5.02
CA LEU A 5 -20.81 -2.98 4.03
C LEU A 5 -20.21 -1.65 4.55
N LYS A 6 -20.03 -1.48 5.86
CA LYS A 6 -19.65 -0.21 6.51
C LYS A 6 -18.17 -0.10 6.90
N MET A 7 -17.33 -1.06 6.51
CA MET A 7 -15.93 -1.09 6.95
C MET A 7 -14.90 -1.12 5.83
N LEU A 8 -15.29 -0.82 4.58
CA LEU A 8 -14.32 -0.52 3.52
C LEU A 8 -13.95 0.97 3.59
N SER A 9 -13.22 1.32 4.66
CA SER A 9 -12.55 2.61 4.70
C SER A 9 -11.41 2.52 3.69
N VAL A 10 -11.50 3.24 2.57
CA VAL A 10 -10.33 3.55 1.75
C VAL A 10 -9.39 4.30 2.68
N LEU A 11 -8.43 3.57 3.27
CA LEU A 11 -7.43 4.15 4.15
C LEU A 11 -6.59 5.05 3.27
N ALA A 12 -6.87 6.36 3.34
CA ALA A 12 -5.92 7.41 3.02
C ALA A 12 -4.78 7.34 4.05
N GLY A 13 -3.97 6.27 3.96
CA GLY A 13 -2.80 6.08 4.79
C GLY A 13 -1.76 7.11 4.38
N ILE A 14 -1.57 8.14 5.20
CA ILE A 14 -0.47 9.06 5.02
C ILE A 14 0.82 8.26 5.24
N GLY A 15 1.62 8.14 4.19
CA GLY A 15 2.87 7.37 4.18
C GLY A 15 4.03 8.24 3.74
N ILE A 16 5.23 7.94 4.25
CA ILE A 16 6.46 8.57 3.76
C ILE A 16 7.04 7.65 2.69
N VAL A 17 6.98 8.08 1.42
CA VAL A 17 7.53 7.36 0.27
C VAL A 17 8.94 7.87 -0.05
N TRP A 18 9.85 6.98 -0.44
CA TRP A 18 11.21 7.28 -0.90
C TRP A 18 11.56 6.48 -2.16
N GLY A 19 12.17 7.15 -3.14
CA GLY A 19 12.81 6.50 -4.28
C GLY A 19 14.16 5.91 -3.88
N GLY A 20 14.51 4.75 -4.45
CA GLY A 20 15.82 4.14 -4.26
C GLY A 20 16.93 5.08 -4.73
N SER A 21 17.91 5.30 -3.83
CA SER A 21 19.07 6.17 -3.97
C SER A 21 18.75 7.67 -4.15
N ALA A 22 18.60 8.35 -3.01
CA ALA A 22 18.48 9.81 -2.83
C ALA A 22 17.29 10.48 -3.56
N LEU A 23 16.42 11.13 -2.78
CA LEU A 23 15.55 12.27 -3.19
C LEU A 23 14.87 12.06 -4.57
N ALA A 24 13.61 11.67 -4.71
CA ALA A 24 12.45 12.33 -4.12
C ALA A 24 11.12 11.74 -4.67
N LEU A 25 10.01 12.39 -4.32
CA LEU A 25 8.66 12.14 -4.81
C LEU A 25 8.34 12.90 -6.11
N PRO A 26 7.50 12.34 -7.02
CA PRO A 26 6.99 13.03 -8.22
C PRO A 26 6.01 14.18 -7.89
N ALA A 27 5.97 15.19 -8.76
CA ALA A 27 5.30 16.48 -8.54
C ALA A 27 3.75 16.46 -8.60
N ASP A 28 3.11 15.41 -9.12
CA ASP A 28 1.64 15.41 -9.32
C ASP A 28 0.82 14.90 -8.13
N THR A 29 1.48 14.47 -7.04
CA THR A 29 0.80 14.04 -5.79
C THR A 29 1.03 15.04 -4.63
N ALA A 30 1.90 16.04 -4.82
CA ALA A 30 2.35 16.93 -3.75
C ALA A 30 1.34 18.05 -3.39
N ASP A 31 0.50 18.48 -4.34
CA ASP A 31 -0.40 19.63 -4.14
C ASP A 31 -1.55 19.34 -3.17
N ASN A 32 -2.01 18.08 -3.09
CA ASN A 32 -3.05 17.69 -2.13
C ASN A 32 -2.49 17.41 -0.73
N VAL A 33 -1.23 16.94 -0.63
CA VAL A 33 -0.58 16.65 0.66
C VAL A 33 -0.16 17.93 1.38
N ILE A 34 0.29 18.96 0.64
CA ILE A 34 0.76 20.23 1.25
C ILE A 34 -0.38 21.07 1.83
N LYS A 35 -1.60 21.01 1.25
CA LYS A 35 -2.78 21.71 1.79
C LYS A 35 -3.25 21.14 3.13
N GLN A 36 -3.12 19.83 3.35
CA GLN A 36 -3.46 19.21 4.65
C GLN A 36 -2.43 19.51 5.75
N LEU A 37 -1.20 19.88 5.41
CA LEU A 37 -0.12 20.12 6.38
C LEU A 37 -0.10 21.54 6.99
N THR A 38 -0.97 22.46 6.55
CA THR A 38 -0.94 23.88 7.00
C THR A 38 -2.21 24.38 7.66
N ALA A 39 -3.27 23.56 7.78
CA ALA A 39 -4.47 23.96 8.50
C ALA A 39 -4.29 23.80 10.03
N PRO A 40 -4.50 24.84 10.85
CA PRO A 40 -4.51 24.69 12.30
C PRO A 40 -5.71 23.85 12.73
N LEU A 41 -5.48 22.88 13.63
CA LEU A 41 -6.53 22.10 14.28
C LEU A 41 -7.41 23.03 15.13
N SER A 42 -8.60 23.39 14.64
CA SER A 42 -9.64 24.02 15.46
C SER A 42 -10.73 23.03 15.81
N SER A 43 -11.00 22.94 17.11
CA SER A 43 -12.08 22.18 17.72
C SER A 43 -13.47 22.66 17.27
N GLY A 44 -14.35 21.72 16.92
CA GLY A 44 -15.80 21.83 17.08
C GLY A 44 -16.53 22.68 16.03
N GLY A 45 -17.22 21.99 15.12
CA GLY A 45 -18.26 22.58 14.28
C GLY A 45 -18.70 21.58 13.21
N VAL A 46 -19.98 21.18 13.25
CA VAL A 46 -20.63 20.44 12.17
C VAL A 46 -20.56 21.32 10.92
N HIS A 47 -19.68 20.99 9.98
CA HIS A 47 -19.64 21.59 8.66
C HIS A 47 -20.13 20.55 7.67
N ASP A 48 -21.34 20.81 7.18
CA ASP A 48 -21.93 20.18 6.01
C ASP A 48 -21.01 20.43 4.81
N HIS A 49 -20.32 19.38 4.34
CA HIS A 49 -19.46 19.44 3.17
C HIS A 49 -20.25 19.00 1.92
N SER A 50 -21.18 19.85 1.50
CA SER A 50 -21.69 19.84 0.13
C SER A 50 -20.79 20.71 -0.75
N ASP A 51 -19.72 20.13 -1.29
CA ASP A 51 -19.14 20.41 -2.63
C ASP A 51 -17.71 19.88 -2.70
N HIS A 52 -17.59 18.58 -2.97
CA HIS A 52 -16.53 18.06 -3.82
C HIS A 52 -17.16 16.91 -4.62
N ASP A 53 -17.21 17.08 -5.94
CA ASP A 53 -17.49 16.01 -6.90
C ASP A 53 -16.35 14.98 -6.83
N HIS A 54 -16.34 14.19 -5.76
CA HIS A 54 -15.72 12.89 -5.75
C HIS A 54 -16.73 11.99 -6.45
N SER A 55 -16.57 11.76 -7.75
CA SER A 55 -17.16 10.56 -8.33
C SER A 55 -16.63 9.40 -7.48
N GLU A 56 -17.49 8.81 -6.65
CA GLU A 56 -17.15 7.57 -5.95
C GLU A 56 -16.60 6.62 -7.01
N GLU A 57 -15.34 6.20 -6.84
CA GLU A 57 -14.76 5.24 -7.76
C GLU A 57 -15.63 3.98 -7.74
N ASP A 58 -16.03 3.51 -8.92
CA ASP A 58 -16.81 2.28 -9.03
C ASP A 58 -15.92 1.09 -8.65
N LEU A 59 -15.99 0.70 -7.37
CA LEU A 59 -15.22 -0.40 -6.80
C LEU A 59 -15.53 -1.74 -7.47
N THR A 60 -16.61 -1.85 -8.25
CA THR A 60 -16.96 -3.07 -8.98
C THR A 60 -16.25 -3.17 -10.33
N LYS A 61 -15.57 -2.10 -10.79
CA LYS A 61 -14.92 -2.00 -12.11
C LYS A 61 -13.62 -1.21 -12.06
N LEU A 62 -12.79 -1.46 -11.05
CA LEU A 62 -11.49 -0.81 -10.94
C LEU A 62 -10.59 -1.21 -12.12
N PRO A 63 -9.82 -0.29 -12.72
CA PRO A 63 -8.92 -0.63 -13.82
C PRO A 63 -7.83 -1.61 -13.38
N LEU A 64 -7.61 -2.66 -14.16
CA LEU A 64 -6.55 -3.63 -13.89
C LEU A 64 -5.17 -3.03 -14.24
N GLY A 65 -4.22 -3.13 -13.31
CA GLY A 65 -2.85 -2.62 -13.40
C GLY A 65 -1.82 -3.54 -14.07
N ASP A 66 -2.22 -4.74 -14.52
CA ASP A 66 -1.31 -5.75 -15.06
C ASP A 66 -0.37 -5.21 -16.15
N GLY A 67 0.93 -5.41 -15.96
CA GLY A 67 1.95 -4.99 -16.92
C GLY A 67 2.15 -3.47 -17.06
N LYS A 68 1.50 -2.65 -16.22
CA LYS A 68 1.67 -1.18 -16.24
C LYS A 68 2.95 -0.75 -15.52
N TYR A 69 4.09 -1.14 -16.07
CA TYR A 69 5.40 -0.64 -15.65
C TYR A 69 6.29 -0.18 -16.82
N THR A 70 7.31 0.59 -16.49
CA THR A 70 8.33 1.11 -17.43
C THR A 70 9.71 0.98 -16.79
N LEU A 71 10.75 0.80 -17.62
CA LEU A 71 12.15 0.71 -17.19
C LEU A 71 13.01 1.88 -17.68
N THR A 72 12.45 2.73 -18.54
CA THR A 72 13.23 3.76 -19.26
C THR A 72 12.94 5.18 -18.78
N GLY A 73 11.89 5.38 -17.99
CA GLY A 73 11.52 6.68 -17.45
C GLY A 73 10.06 6.72 -16.96
N PRO A 74 9.67 7.78 -16.23
CA PRO A 74 8.31 7.93 -15.72
C PRO A 74 7.29 8.03 -16.86
N LYS A 75 6.14 7.41 -16.67
CA LYS A 75 5.00 7.46 -17.61
C LYS A 75 3.70 7.48 -16.80
N LYS A 76 2.80 8.43 -17.10
CA LYS A 76 1.51 8.55 -16.40
C LYS A 76 0.73 7.23 -16.46
N GLY A 77 0.27 6.75 -15.31
CA GLY A 77 -0.46 5.48 -15.19
C GLY A 77 0.42 4.23 -15.21
N TYR A 78 1.74 4.36 -15.09
CA TYR A 78 2.70 3.25 -15.05
C TYR A 78 3.65 3.41 -13.87
N ILE A 79 4.09 2.30 -13.30
CA ILE A 79 5.14 2.27 -12.28
C ILE A 79 6.51 2.27 -12.95
N TYR A 80 7.35 3.25 -12.62
CA TYR A 80 8.72 3.33 -13.12
C TYR A 80 9.64 2.46 -12.25
N LEU A 81 10.04 1.30 -12.78
CA LEU A 81 10.83 0.29 -12.06
C LEU A 81 12.32 0.39 -12.37
N GLN A 82 13.12 0.07 -11.36
CA GLN A 82 14.59 -0.02 -11.46
C GLN A 82 15.04 -1.25 -12.25
N SER A 83 14.25 -2.32 -12.19
CA SER A 83 14.51 -3.59 -12.85
C SER A 83 13.20 -4.25 -13.26
N LYS A 84 13.24 -5.10 -14.28
CA LYS A 84 12.09 -5.89 -14.71
C LYS A 84 11.60 -6.76 -13.53
N PRO A 85 10.27 -6.93 -13.34
CA PRO A 85 9.73 -7.96 -12.46
C PRO A 85 10.33 -9.32 -12.79
N GLN A 86 10.61 -10.12 -11.76
CA GLN A 86 11.18 -11.45 -11.90
C GLN A 86 10.06 -12.46 -11.72
N ASP A 87 9.84 -13.37 -12.69
CA ASP A 87 8.81 -14.41 -12.64
C ASP A 87 8.79 -15.07 -11.24
N GLY A 88 7.82 -14.62 -10.45
CA GLY A 88 7.84 -14.74 -9.01
C GLY A 88 6.55 -15.35 -8.53
N ARG A 89 6.62 -16.08 -7.41
CA ARG A 89 5.43 -16.64 -6.77
C ARG A 89 4.61 -15.50 -6.17
N GLY A 90 3.56 -15.07 -6.87
CA GLY A 90 2.40 -14.37 -6.31
C GLY A 90 1.21 -15.34 -6.21
N ALA A 91 -0.01 -14.81 -6.15
CA ALA A 91 -1.22 -15.64 -6.17
C ALA A 91 -1.22 -16.64 -7.33
N SER A 92 -1.61 -17.88 -7.01
CA SER A 92 -1.54 -19.05 -7.89
C SER A 92 -2.68 -19.14 -8.90
N LYS A 93 -3.77 -18.41 -8.65
CA LYS A 93 -4.99 -18.44 -9.46
C LYS A 93 -5.61 -17.05 -9.48
N ASP A 94 -6.10 -16.63 -10.63
CA ASP A 94 -6.91 -15.41 -10.73
C ASP A 94 -8.22 -15.57 -9.94
N GLY A 95 -8.62 -14.51 -9.25
CA GLY A 95 -9.93 -14.45 -8.62
C GLY A 95 -11.07 -14.28 -9.61
N GLU A 96 -12.27 -14.72 -9.22
CA GLU A 96 -13.49 -14.53 -10.03
C GLU A 96 -13.88 -13.05 -10.18
N TRP A 97 -13.29 -12.17 -9.38
CA TRP A 97 -13.46 -10.73 -9.46
C TRP A 97 -12.64 -10.07 -10.58
N ILE A 98 -11.70 -10.78 -11.20
CA ILE A 98 -10.86 -10.22 -12.28
C ILE A 98 -11.52 -10.46 -13.63
N ASP A 99 -11.85 -9.37 -14.34
CA ASP A 99 -12.33 -9.40 -15.71
C ASP A 99 -11.20 -8.98 -16.67
N LYS A 100 -10.45 -9.97 -17.16
CA LYS A 100 -9.36 -9.73 -18.11
C LYS A 100 -9.82 -9.25 -19.48
N ALA A 101 -11.06 -9.55 -19.87
CA ALA A 101 -11.59 -9.13 -21.17
C ALA A 101 -11.87 -7.63 -21.19
N ASN A 102 -12.41 -7.11 -20.08
CA ASN A 102 -12.68 -5.69 -19.91
C ASN A 102 -11.52 -4.92 -19.25
N GLY A 103 -10.50 -5.62 -18.75
CA GLY A 103 -9.34 -5.01 -18.11
C GLY A 103 -9.69 -4.34 -16.78
N THR A 104 -10.60 -4.96 -16.01
CA THR A 104 -11.10 -4.44 -14.73
C THR A 104 -11.11 -5.50 -13.65
N PHE A 105 -11.28 -5.11 -12.38
CA PHE A 105 -11.56 -6.02 -11.29
C PHE A 105 -12.59 -5.45 -10.30
N ASP A 106 -13.35 -6.34 -9.65
CA ASP A 106 -14.36 -6.00 -8.65
C ASP A 106 -13.78 -6.17 -7.24
N LEU A 107 -13.36 -5.07 -6.62
CA LEU A 107 -12.80 -5.10 -5.27
C LEU A 107 -13.82 -5.59 -4.23
N THR A 108 -15.11 -5.38 -4.44
CA THR A 108 -16.17 -5.77 -3.50
C THR A 108 -16.41 -7.28 -3.46
N ARG A 109 -15.92 -8.01 -4.46
CA ARG A 109 -16.00 -9.47 -4.57
C ARG A 109 -14.66 -10.16 -4.31
N LYS A 110 -13.59 -9.40 -4.10
CA LYS A 110 -12.26 -9.95 -3.87
C LYS A 110 -12.22 -10.71 -2.55
N ALA A 111 -11.71 -11.94 -2.57
CA ALA A 111 -11.44 -12.69 -1.36
C ALA A 111 -10.36 -11.97 -0.53
N VAL A 112 -10.57 -11.92 0.79
CA VAL A 112 -9.64 -11.30 1.74
C VAL A 112 -9.25 -12.31 2.80
N VAL A 113 -8.04 -12.20 3.34
CA VAL A 113 -7.60 -13.08 4.43
C VAL A 113 -8.34 -12.72 5.71
N ASP A 114 -9.04 -13.69 6.29
CA ASP A 114 -9.78 -13.52 7.53
C ASP A 114 -8.85 -13.39 8.74
N GLY A 115 -9.32 -12.68 9.77
CA GLY A 115 -8.67 -12.60 11.07
C GLY A 115 -8.59 -11.20 11.64
N GLU A 116 -8.25 -11.12 12.92
CA GLU A 116 -8.08 -9.89 13.67
C GLU A 116 -6.88 -10.07 14.61
N VAL A 117 -5.68 -10.08 14.04
CA VAL A 117 -4.43 -10.25 14.79
C VAL A 117 -3.89 -8.88 15.18
N HIS A 118 -3.76 -8.64 16.49
CA HIS A 118 -3.19 -7.42 17.04
C HIS A 118 -1.68 -7.54 17.28
N TRP A 119 -0.98 -6.42 17.07
CA TRP A 119 0.47 -6.35 17.18
C TRP A 119 0.90 -5.29 18.19
N GLN A 120 2.06 -5.50 18.83
CA GLN A 120 2.72 -4.48 19.62
C GLN A 120 3.55 -3.60 18.67
N SER A 121 2.91 -2.59 18.08
CA SER A 121 3.56 -1.69 17.12
C SER A 121 4.52 -0.74 17.81
N GLU A 122 5.71 -0.58 17.21
CA GLU A 122 6.67 0.44 17.59
C GLU A 122 7.05 1.25 16.35
N LEU A 123 6.74 2.55 16.38
CA LEU A 123 7.22 3.54 15.42
C LEU A 123 7.55 4.83 16.15
N THR A 124 8.79 5.27 16.03
CA THR A 124 9.27 6.58 16.48
C THR A 124 9.71 7.39 15.28
N ILE A 125 9.23 8.62 15.20
CA ILE A 125 9.67 9.60 14.22
C ILE A 125 10.17 10.82 14.98
N GLU A 126 11.48 11.05 14.95
CA GLU A 126 12.11 12.16 15.66
C GLU A 126 12.91 13.03 14.68
N ARG A 127 12.98 14.34 14.96
CA ARG A 127 13.88 15.23 14.23
C ARG A 127 15.16 15.43 15.03
N LYS A 128 16.31 15.15 14.43
CA LYS A 128 17.64 15.49 14.97
C LYS A 128 18.40 16.36 13.96
N GLY A 129 18.51 17.64 14.27
CA GLY A 129 19.17 18.63 13.39
C GLY A 129 18.49 18.74 12.03
N ASP A 130 19.25 18.40 10.97
CA ASP A 130 18.82 18.40 9.57
C ASP A 130 18.24 17.04 9.13
N LYS A 131 18.05 16.09 10.04
CA LYS A 131 17.47 14.76 9.76
C LYS A 131 16.14 14.53 10.49
N ARG A 132 15.26 13.76 9.85
CA ARG A 132 14.18 12.98 10.48
C ARG A 132 14.64 11.54 10.57
N ILE A 133 14.65 10.99 11.76
CA ILE A 133 15.04 9.62 12.06
C ILE A 133 13.77 8.86 12.38
N LEU A 134 13.55 7.79 11.64
CA LEU A 134 12.47 6.85 11.84
C LEU A 134 13.07 5.56 12.40
N THR A 135 12.55 5.07 13.51
CA THR A 135 12.92 3.76 14.09
C THR A 135 11.68 3.01 14.50
N GLY A 136 11.73 1.69 14.52
CA GLY A 136 10.59 0.89 14.93
C GLY A 136 10.76 -0.57 14.60
N ASN A 137 9.65 -1.32 14.64
CA ASN A 137 9.65 -2.78 14.54
C ASN A 137 8.83 -3.34 13.36
N ARG A 138 8.33 -2.45 12.47
CA ARG A 138 7.57 -2.76 11.25
C ARG A 138 6.25 -3.51 11.45
N LEU A 139 5.74 -3.53 12.67
CA LEU A 139 4.42 -4.07 12.96
C LEU A 139 3.36 -2.97 12.84
N PRO A 140 2.17 -3.25 12.27
CA PRO A 140 1.07 -2.28 12.21
C PRO A 140 0.49 -1.98 13.59
N ASP A 141 0.04 -0.75 13.80
CA ASP A 141 -0.78 -0.33 14.95
C ASP A 141 -2.28 -0.65 14.79
N HIS A 142 -2.65 -1.31 13.70
CA HIS A 142 -3.99 -1.81 13.39
C HIS A 142 -3.99 -3.34 13.31
N PRO A 143 -5.15 -4.00 13.49
CA PRO A 143 -5.26 -5.43 13.29
C PRO A 143 -4.96 -5.83 11.84
N THR A 144 -4.54 -7.07 11.66
CA THR A 144 -4.32 -7.71 10.35
C THR A 144 -5.13 -8.99 10.22
N GLY A 145 -5.19 -9.53 9.00
CA GLY A 145 -5.60 -10.91 8.78
C GLY A 145 -4.67 -11.92 9.48
N SER A 146 -5.11 -13.17 9.53
CA SER A 146 -4.34 -14.28 10.10
C SER A 146 -3.38 -14.86 9.06
N PHE A 147 -2.09 -14.59 9.22
CA PHE A 147 -1.04 -15.11 8.35
C PHE A 147 -0.11 -16.09 9.09
N PRO A 148 0.34 -17.20 8.45
CA PRO A 148 0.08 -17.62 7.07
C PRO A 148 -1.38 -17.95 6.77
N ILE A 149 -1.77 -17.85 5.50
CA ILE A 149 -3.17 -18.08 5.10
C ILE A 149 -3.56 -19.52 5.45
N SER A 150 -4.62 -19.68 6.25
CA SER A 150 -5.10 -20.99 6.68
C SER A 150 -5.73 -21.74 5.51
N LYS A 151 -5.57 -23.07 5.46
CA LYS A 151 -6.27 -23.93 4.47
C LYS A 151 -7.80 -23.88 4.57
N SER A 152 -8.32 -23.43 5.72
CA SER A 152 -9.77 -23.27 5.96
C SER A 152 -10.30 -21.91 5.53
N ASP A 153 -9.42 -20.96 5.24
CA ASP A 153 -9.75 -19.61 4.77
C ASP A 153 -10.11 -19.69 3.27
N ASP A 154 -11.14 -18.97 2.84
CA ASP A 154 -11.58 -19.00 1.45
C ASP A 154 -10.57 -18.34 0.50
N ALA A 155 -9.74 -17.41 1.00
CA ALA A 155 -8.58 -16.84 0.31
C ALA A 155 -7.59 -17.90 -0.18
N TYR A 156 -7.44 -19.01 0.57
CA TYR A 156 -6.41 -20.01 0.33
C TYR A 156 -6.49 -20.68 -1.06
N GLN A 157 -7.68 -20.69 -1.66
CA GLN A 157 -7.89 -21.27 -2.99
C GLN A 157 -7.26 -20.42 -4.12
N TYR A 158 -6.97 -19.13 -3.85
CA TYR A 158 -6.39 -18.19 -4.81
C TYR A 158 -4.91 -17.97 -4.52
N ASP A 159 -4.57 -17.76 -3.26
CA ASP A 159 -3.21 -17.51 -2.79
C ASP A 159 -2.89 -18.36 -1.54
N GLN A 160 -1.77 -19.07 -1.59
CA GLN A 160 -1.30 -19.94 -0.50
C GLN A 160 -0.13 -19.30 0.26
N ASN A 161 -0.01 -17.97 0.22
CA ASN A 161 1.09 -17.21 0.82
C ASN A 161 1.50 -17.81 2.17
N PRO A 162 2.66 -18.51 2.25
CA PRO A 162 3.06 -19.25 3.44
C PRO A 162 3.78 -18.36 4.46
N ASN A 163 3.89 -17.05 4.18
CA ASN A 163 4.66 -16.14 5.00
C ASN A 163 3.87 -15.72 6.25
N SER A 164 4.59 -15.40 7.32
CA SER A 164 4.03 -14.86 8.57
C SER A 164 4.52 -13.44 8.79
N ILE A 165 3.66 -12.60 9.39
CA ILE A 165 4.05 -11.29 9.91
C ILE A 165 4.94 -11.50 11.14
N ARG A 166 6.05 -10.77 11.23
CA ARG A 166 6.94 -10.79 12.39
C ARG A 166 7.63 -9.44 12.57
N GLU A 167 8.05 -9.19 13.80
CA GLU A 167 8.86 -8.03 14.15
C GLU A 167 10.14 -7.98 13.31
N GLN A 168 10.44 -6.78 12.81
CA GLN A 168 11.68 -6.43 12.16
C GLN A 168 12.12 -5.02 12.56
N LEU A 169 13.18 -4.92 13.35
CA LEU A 169 13.73 -3.63 13.73
C LEU A 169 14.28 -2.88 12.51
N PHE A 170 14.03 -1.57 12.46
CA PHE A 170 14.54 -0.71 11.41
C PHE A 170 14.99 0.66 11.92
N ARG A 171 15.84 1.29 11.12
CA ARG A 171 16.21 2.69 11.24
C ARG A 171 16.33 3.29 9.83
N VAL A 172 15.66 4.41 9.59
CA VAL A 172 15.73 5.18 8.35
C VAL A 172 16.01 6.63 8.70
N GLU A 173 16.89 7.28 7.95
CA GLU A 173 17.17 8.70 8.10
C GLU A 173 16.81 9.44 6.82
N LEU A 174 15.97 10.46 6.96
CA LEU A 174 15.51 11.32 5.87
C LEU A 174 15.92 12.76 6.14
N PRO A 175 16.08 13.60 5.12
CA PRO A 175 16.22 15.04 5.33
C PRO A 175 15.04 15.59 6.14
N ALA A 176 15.33 16.44 7.13
CA ALA A 176 14.32 17.09 7.96
C ALA A 176 13.47 18.10 7.20
N ASN A 177 13.90 18.51 6.01
CA ASN A 177 13.16 19.34 5.05
C ASN A 177 13.46 18.79 3.64
N PRO A 178 12.75 17.74 3.19
CA PRO A 178 12.98 17.17 1.87
C PRO A 178 12.51 18.16 0.81
N THR A 179 13.20 18.19 -0.32
CA THR A 179 12.77 18.90 -1.52
C THR A 179 12.28 17.89 -2.55
N ALA A 180 11.27 18.27 -3.33
CA ALA A 180 10.87 17.49 -4.49
C ALA A 180 12.03 17.42 -5.50
N ALA A 181 12.24 16.27 -6.12
CA ALA A 181 13.25 16.12 -7.14
C ALA A 181 12.75 16.71 -8.44
N LYS A 182 13.70 17.18 -9.25
CA LYS A 182 13.42 17.71 -10.58
C LYS A 182 12.99 16.63 -11.57
N MET A 183 13.35 15.37 -11.31
CA MET A 183 13.03 14.22 -12.15
C MET A 183 12.64 13.03 -11.28
N ALA A 184 11.75 12.19 -11.77
CA ALA A 184 11.40 10.94 -11.09
C ALA A 184 12.56 9.94 -11.18
N SER A 185 12.79 9.22 -10.08
CA SER A 185 13.71 8.07 -10.02
C SER A 185 12.90 6.78 -10.06
N PRO A 186 13.46 5.69 -10.61
CA PRO A 186 12.79 4.41 -10.58
C PRO A 186 12.66 3.88 -9.15
N VAL A 187 11.57 3.18 -8.85
CA VAL A 187 11.37 2.46 -7.59
C VAL A 187 11.90 1.03 -7.69
N ASN A 188 12.31 0.48 -6.55
CA ASN A 188 12.68 -0.94 -6.47
C ASN A 188 11.42 -1.82 -6.33
N SER A 189 11.59 -3.14 -6.42
CA SER A 189 10.51 -4.12 -6.18
C SER A 189 10.25 -4.38 -4.69
N GLY A 190 10.75 -3.53 -3.80
CA GLY A 190 10.61 -3.67 -2.35
C GLY A 190 9.84 -2.51 -1.75
N ALA A 191 10.14 -2.20 -0.49
CA ALA A 191 9.53 -1.09 0.21
C ALA A 191 9.88 0.24 -0.48
N ILE A 192 8.84 0.96 -0.87
CA ILE A 192 8.92 2.33 -1.35
C ILE A 192 8.51 3.33 -0.28
N GLY A 193 7.97 2.87 0.85
CA GLY A 193 7.56 3.75 1.93
C GLY A 193 7.29 3.05 3.25
N ILE A 194 6.92 3.85 4.25
CA ILE A 194 6.40 3.38 5.53
C ILE A 194 5.13 4.16 5.86
N MET A 195 4.10 3.45 6.31
CA MET A 195 2.89 4.04 6.86
C MET A 195 3.16 4.61 8.24
N LEU A 196 2.41 5.65 8.63
CA LEU A 196 2.43 6.13 10.01
C LEU A 196 1.93 5.09 11.03
N THR A 197 1.25 4.04 10.55
CA THR A 197 0.83 2.88 11.33
C THR A 197 1.95 1.85 11.56
N GLY A 198 3.12 2.02 10.94
CA GLY A 198 4.28 1.13 11.10
C GLY A 198 4.50 0.11 9.98
N SER A 199 3.48 -0.19 9.16
CA SER A 199 3.59 -1.10 8.01
C SER A 199 4.43 -0.52 6.87
N LEU A 200 5.01 -1.39 6.04
CA LEU A 200 5.71 -0.95 4.83
C LEU A 200 4.73 -0.71 3.68
N ILE A 201 5.06 0.26 2.82
CA ILE A 201 4.36 0.51 1.56
C ILE A 201 5.18 -0.09 0.43
N PHE A 202 4.57 -0.99 -0.34
CA PHE A 202 5.14 -1.56 -1.57
C PHE A 202 4.49 -0.92 -2.79
N ASN A 203 5.17 -1.01 -3.93
CA ASN A 203 4.56 -0.56 -5.19
C ASN A 203 3.39 -1.48 -5.58
N GLY A 204 2.51 -0.99 -6.45
CA GLY A 204 1.29 -1.68 -6.89
C GLY A 204 1.45 -3.01 -7.64
N LEU A 205 2.66 -3.53 -7.79
CA LEU A 205 2.92 -4.73 -8.58
C LEU A 205 3.39 -5.90 -7.73
N ASP A 206 2.88 -7.09 -8.06
CA ASP A 206 3.42 -8.35 -7.56
C ASP A 206 4.79 -8.64 -8.20
N ALA A 207 5.45 -9.71 -7.74
CA ALA A 207 6.76 -10.10 -8.25
C ALA A 207 6.78 -10.38 -9.76
N SER A 208 5.64 -10.75 -10.35
CA SER A 208 5.46 -11.04 -11.78
C SER A 208 5.01 -9.81 -12.59
N GLY A 209 4.89 -8.63 -11.97
CA GLY A 209 4.46 -7.41 -12.65
C GLY A 209 2.95 -7.34 -12.91
N ARG A 210 2.15 -8.12 -12.18
CA ARG A 210 0.70 -8.03 -12.15
C ARG A 210 0.26 -7.04 -11.09
N ASP A 211 -0.96 -6.53 -11.20
CA ASP A 211 -1.59 -5.71 -10.19
C ASP A 211 -1.70 -6.49 -8.87
N ALA A 212 -0.90 -6.12 -7.87
CA ALA A 212 -0.88 -6.86 -6.60
C ALA A 212 -2.20 -6.71 -5.84
N VAL A 213 -2.90 -5.57 -5.93
CA VAL A 213 -4.20 -5.39 -5.28
C VAL A 213 -5.25 -6.29 -5.92
N ALA A 214 -5.21 -6.48 -7.24
CA ALA A 214 -6.14 -7.38 -7.92
C ALA A 214 -5.79 -8.87 -7.70
N HIS A 215 -4.51 -9.24 -7.75
CA HIS A 215 -4.07 -10.64 -7.79
C HIS A 215 -3.72 -11.23 -6.43
N GLU A 216 -2.95 -10.54 -5.59
CA GLU A 216 -2.51 -11.08 -4.30
C GLU A 216 -3.67 -11.09 -3.30
N THR A 217 -3.78 -12.14 -2.49
CA THR A 217 -4.77 -12.09 -1.42
C THR A 217 -4.20 -11.27 -0.25
N GLN A 218 -5.01 -10.31 0.20
CA GLN A 218 -4.68 -9.34 1.23
C GLN A 218 -5.74 -9.41 2.31
N ASP A 219 -5.45 -8.92 3.51
CA ASP A 219 -6.46 -8.75 4.55
C ASP A 219 -7.40 -7.57 4.25
N ALA A 220 -8.36 -7.33 5.15
CA ALA A 220 -9.38 -6.30 5.01
C ALA A 220 -8.83 -4.86 4.93
N VAL A 221 -7.57 -4.63 5.32
CA VAL A 221 -6.89 -3.34 5.25
C VAL A 221 -5.81 -3.32 4.17
N THR A 222 -5.92 -4.22 3.18
CA THR A 222 -5.03 -4.35 2.01
C THR A 222 -3.60 -4.79 2.33
N GLY A 223 -3.40 -5.44 3.48
CA GLY A 223 -2.11 -5.93 3.94
C GLY A 223 -1.84 -7.40 3.60
N THR A 224 -0.57 -7.72 3.34
CA THR A 224 -0.09 -9.10 3.17
C THR A 224 1.36 -9.22 3.65
N PRO A 225 1.84 -10.38 4.15
CA PRO A 225 3.23 -10.54 4.55
C PRO A 225 4.15 -10.79 3.35
N SER A 226 5.23 -10.04 3.30
CA SER A 226 6.39 -10.34 2.44
C SER A 226 7.11 -11.63 2.89
N LYS A 227 8.01 -12.17 2.06
CA LYS A 227 8.88 -13.31 2.44
C LYS A 227 9.74 -13.04 3.68
N ALA A 228 10.12 -11.78 3.86
CA ALA A 228 10.84 -11.34 5.05
C ALA A 228 9.89 -11.20 6.27
N GLY A 229 8.59 -11.33 6.11
CA GLY A 229 7.61 -11.23 7.19
C GLY A 229 7.29 -9.80 7.64
N ASN A 230 7.61 -8.80 6.83
CA ASN A 230 7.03 -7.47 6.99
C ASN A 230 5.56 -7.49 6.54
N THR A 231 4.68 -6.82 7.27
CA THR A 231 3.37 -6.42 6.74
C THR A 231 3.58 -5.37 5.66
N THR A 232 3.04 -5.63 4.47
CA THR A 232 3.13 -4.73 3.32
C THR A 232 1.74 -4.33 2.90
N ILE A 233 1.51 -3.02 2.79
CA ILE A 233 0.35 -2.45 2.12
C ILE A 233 0.77 -2.11 0.68
N THR A 234 -0.09 -2.47 -0.26
CA THR A 234 0.10 -2.22 -1.69
C THR A 234 -0.79 -1.04 -2.09
N THR A 235 -0.23 -0.06 -2.80
CA THR A 235 -0.93 1.15 -3.26
C THR A 235 -1.02 1.23 -4.77
#